data_AF-A0A5E7KC82-F1
#
_entry.id   AF-A0A5E7KC82-F1
#
_cell.length_a   1.000
_cell.length_b   1.000
_cell.length_c   1.000
_cell.angle_alpha   90.00
_cell.angle_beta   90.00
_cell.angle_gamma   90.00
#
_symmetry.space_group_name_H-M   'P 1'
#
loop_
_entity.id
_entity.type
_entity.pdbx_description
1 polymer ?
#
loop_
_entity_poly.entity_id
_entity_poly.type
_entity_poly.pdbx_seq_one_letter_code
_entity_poly.pdbx_strand_id
1 'polypeptide(L)'
;MKQLKRQQEKLDKRIAQYLAELDEADKAEAGETIDRSAIKTALEQLEARQLNNLTCQALMKSMGIEQFNTGESDARMMRTPKGPRVAYNVQTAVDAEHCLILHHDVTQDGNDTQQLEPMAKAAKEQLQQSELSVTADASHATPTKKPSSEWSSACRRIRK
;
A
#
# COMPACT_ATOMS: atom_id res chain seq x y z
N MET A 1 7.34 0.27 5.59
CA MET A 1 8.45 0.16 6.58
C MET A 1 8.18 -0.74 7.80
N LYS A 2 7.05 -0.60 8.52
CA LYS A 2 6.78 -1.39 9.75
C LYS A 2 6.82 -2.92 9.55
N GLN A 3 6.26 -3.39 8.44
CA GLN A 3 6.24 -4.82 8.12
C GLN A 3 7.64 -5.40 7.87
N LEU A 4 8.50 -4.70 7.12
CA LEU A 4 9.89 -5.12 6.88
C LEU A 4 10.69 -5.20 8.19
N LYS A 5 10.52 -4.23 9.09
CA LYS A 5 11.14 -4.27 10.43
C LYS A 5 10.68 -5.48 11.25
N ARG A 6 9.37 -5.75 11.25
CA ARG A 6 8.82 -6.93 11.94
C ARG A 6 9.31 -8.25 11.32
N GLN A 7 9.49 -8.28 9.99
CA GLN A 7 10.07 -9.44 9.30
C GLN A 7 11.55 -9.60 9.66
N GLN A 8 12.30 -8.51 9.75
CA GLN A 8 13.69 -8.50 10.20
C GLN A 8 13.83 -9.13 11.59
N GLU A 9 13.09 -8.63 12.58
CA GLU A 9 13.11 -9.16 13.95
C GLU A 9 12.78 -10.66 14.01
N LYS A 10 11.84 -11.12 13.18
CA LYS A 10 11.48 -12.55 13.09
C LYS A 10 12.60 -13.39 12.49
N LEU A 11 13.28 -12.88 11.45
CA LEU A 11 14.43 -13.56 10.84
C LEU A 11 15.58 -13.63 11.83
N ASP A 12 15.90 -12.52 12.50
CA ASP A 12 16.96 -12.45 13.52
C ASP A 12 16.71 -13.47 14.64
N LYS A 13 15.47 -13.52 15.16
CA LYS A 13 15.08 -14.50 16.18
C LYS A 13 15.22 -15.94 15.67
N ARG A 14 14.86 -16.20 14.41
CA ARG A 14 14.91 -17.55 13.84
C ARG A 14 16.35 -18.00 13.60
N ILE A 15 17.22 -17.10 13.11
CA ILE A 15 18.66 -17.36 12.94
C ILE A 15 19.29 -17.63 14.30
N ALA A 16 19.03 -16.79 15.30
CA ALA A 16 19.56 -16.97 16.65
C ALA A 16 19.13 -18.30 17.27
N GLN A 17 17.87 -18.71 17.07
CA GLN A 17 17.38 -20.01 17.51
C GLN A 17 18.15 -21.16 16.84
N TYR A 18 18.32 -21.12 15.51
CA TYR A 18 19.04 -22.18 14.79
C TYR A 18 20.52 -22.28 15.19
N LEU A 19 21.18 -21.16 15.45
CA LEU A 19 22.56 -21.15 15.94
C LEU A 19 22.66 -21.77 17.35
N ALA A 20 21.71 -21.48 18.24
CA ALA A 20 21.67 -22.09 19.57
C ALA A 20 21.43 -23.61 19.51
N GLU A 21 20.54 -24.07 18.63
CA GLU A 21 20.28 -25.50 18.41
C GLU A 21 21.55 -26.23 17.91
N LEU A 22 22.34 -25.59 17.04
CA LEU A 22 23.64 -26.13 16.60
C LEU A 22 24.66 -26.19 17.74
N ASP A 23 24.78 -25.12 18.54
CA ASP A 23 25.69 -25.09 19.69
C ASP A 23 25.33 -26.14 20.76
N GLU A 24 24.04 -26.40 20.97
CA GLU A 24 23.56 -27.45 21.87
C GLU A 24 23.86 -28.85 21.34
N ALA A 25 23.63 -29.08 20.04
CA ALA A 25 23.97 -30.34 19.37
C ALA A 25 25.47 -30.66 19.43
N ASP A 26 26.32 -29.64 19.25
CA ASP A 26 27.77 -29.81 19.32
C ASP A 26 28.26 -30.09 20.76
N LYS A 27 27.56 -29.59 21.79
CA LYS A 27 27.83 -29.92 23.20
C LYS A 27 27.34 -31.31 23.59
N ALA A 28 26.25 -31.76 22.98
CA ALA A 28 25.72 -33.11 23.12
C ALA A 28 26.48 -34.08 22.20
N GLU A 29 27.80 -34.26 22.43
CA GLU A 29 28.52 -35.33 21.75
C GLU A 29 27.84 -36.68 22.04
N ALA A 30 27.32 -37.31 20.97
CA ALA A 30 26.65 -38.62 20.90
C ALA A 30 25.11 -38.61 21.06
N GLY A 31 24.39 -38.70 19.93
CA GLY A 31 23.09 -39.37 19.88
C GLY A 31 22.17 -38.99 18.73
N GLU A 32 22.12 -37.71 18.36
CA GLU A 32 21.17 -37.23 17.35
C GLU A 32 21.85 -36.93 16.01
N THR A 33 21.45 -37.65 14.97
CA THR A 33 21.84 -37.38 13.58
C THR A 33 21.09 -36.15 13.08
N ILE A 34 21.51 -34.97 13.53
CA ILE A 34 21.05 -33.72 12.96
C ILE A 34 21.63 -33.58 11.56
N ASP A 35 20.77 -33.38 10.56
CA ASP A 35 21.20 -33.12 9.19
C ASP A 35 21.81 -31.70 9.09
N ARG A 36 23.09 -31.61 9.41
CA ARG A 36 23.89 -30.38 9.34
C ARG A 36 23.86 -29.73 7.96
N SER A 37 23.67 -30.52 6.90
CA SER A 37 23.60 -29.98 5.53
C SER A 37 22.31 -29.21 5.30
N ALA A 38 21.16 -29.77 5.71
CA ALA A 38 19.87 -29.11 5.65
C ALA A 38 19.82 -27.85 6.51
N ILE A 39 20.43 -27.86 7.69
CA ILE A 39 20.51 -26.67 8.57
C ILE A 39 21.33 -25.57 7.91
N LYS A 40 22.50 -25.89 7.36
CA LYS A 40 23.34 -24.90 6.69
C LYS A 40 22.59 -24.24 5.52
N THR A 41 21.91 -25.03 4.70
CA THR A 41 21.08 -24.49 3.60
C THR A 41 19.93 -23.62 4.13
N ALA A 42 19.28 -24.01 5.22
CA ALA A 42 18.22 -23.21 5.83
C ALA A 42 18.75 -21.86 6.38
N LEU A 43 19.94 -21.86 6.98
CA LEU A 43 20.60 -20.67 7.50
C LEU A 43 20.98 -19.71 6.37
N GLU A 44 21.60 -20.22 5.29
CA GLU A 44 21.92 -19.44 4.09
C GLU A 44 20.66 -18.77 3.49
N GLN A 45 19.54 -19.49 3.44
CA GLN A 45 18.26 -18.92 2.98
C GLN A 45 17.72 -17.83 3.91
N LEU A 46 17.88 -17.98 5.23
CA LEU A 46 17.43 -16.98 6.20
C LEU A 46 18.30 -15.71 6.14
N GLU A 47 19.61 -15.87 6.06
CA GLU A 47 20.56 -14.76 5.90
C GLU A 47 20.33 -14.02 4.58
N ALA A 48 20.11 -14.73 3.48
CA ALA A 48 19.75 -14.10 2.21
C ALA A 48 18.45 -13.28 2.32
N ARG A 49 17.42 -13.79 2.99
CA ARG A 49 16.17 -13.06 3.24
C ARG A 49 16.39 -11.84 4.15
N GLN A 50 17.26 -11.96 5.15
CA GLN A 50 17.63 -10.88 6.06
C GLN A 50 18.29 -9.74 5.29
N LEU A 51 19.29 -10.05 4.47
CA LEU A 51 19.99 -9.07 3.64
C LEU A 51 19.03 -8.39 2.66
N ASN A 52 18.16 -9.16 2.00
CA ASN A 52 17.14 -8.61 1.10
C ASN A 52 16.22 -7.61 1.83
N ASN A 53 15.77 -7.92 3.04
CA ASN A 53 14.95 -7.00 3.85
C ASN A 53 15.70 -5.70 4.18
N LEU A 54 16.98 -5.78 4.52
CA LEU A 54 17.81 -4.59 4.80
C LEU A 54 17.98 -3.73 3.55
N THR A 55 18.26 -4.35 2.41
CA THR A 55 18.36 -3.66 1.10
C THR A 55 17.05 -2.97 0.74
N CYS A 56 15.91 -3.66 0.86
CA CYS A 56 14.60 -3.05 0.63
C CYS A 56 14.35 -1.85 1.56
N GLN A 57 14.69 -1.96 2.84
CA GLN A 57 14.54 -0.85 3.79
C GLN A 57 15.42 0.35 3.43
N ALA A 58 16.67 0.12 2.99
CA ALA A 58 17.58 1.18 2.57
C ALA A 58 17.05 1.89 1.30
N LEU A 59 16.61 1.11 0.32
CA LEU A 59 16.06 1.61 -0.94
C LEU A 59 14.76 2.40 -0.73
N MET A 60 13.86 1.91 0.12
CA MET A 60 12.64 2.65 0.46
C MET A 60 12.93 3.99 1.15
N LYS A 61 13.95 4.03 2.02
CA LYS A 61 14.40 5.28 2.66
C LYS A 61 15.02 6.25 1.65
N SER A 62 15.86 5.77 0.73
CA SER A 62 16.50 6.65 -0.26
C SER A 62 15.48 7.23 -1.26
N MET A 63 14.43 6.48 -1.59
CA MET A 63 13.33 6.93 -2.43
C MET A 63 12.27 7.75 -1.68
N GLY A 64 12.35 7.83 -0.34
CA GLY A 64 11.36 8.54 0.48
C GLY A 64 9.97 7.88 0.46
N ILE A 65 9.86 6.58 0.15
CA ILE A 65 8.59 5.86 0.05
C ILE A 65 8.31 5.01 1.29
N GLU A 66 7.04 4.98 1.71
CA GLU A 66 6.64 4.20 2.89
C GLU A 66 6.25 2.75 2.59
N GLN A 67 5.81 2.51 1.35
CA GLN A 67 5.38 1.22 0.81
C GLN A 67 5.91 1.03 -0.61
N PHE A 68 6.26 -0.21 -0.94
CA PHE A 68 6.56 -0.65 -2.30
C PHE A 68 6.00 -2.07 -2.48
N ASN A 69 5.30 -2.32 -3.58
CA ASN A 69 4.85 -3.64 -3.96
C ASN A 69 5.68 -4.10 -5.16
N THR A 70 6.35 -5.25 -5.03
CA THR A 70 7.38 -5.72 -5.98
C THR A 70 6.86 -6.05 -7.38
N GLY A 71 5.60 -6.47 -7.51
CA GLY A 71 5.00 -6.78 -8.81
C GLY A 71 4.16 -5.64 -9.41
N GLU A 72 3.75 -4.67 -8.60
CA GLU A 72 2.72 -3.69 -8.97
C GLU A 72 3.01 -2.34 -8.32
N SER A 73 3.68 -1.43 -9.06
CA SER A 73 4.14 -0.14 -8.52
C SER A 73 3.00 0.78 -8.08
N ASP A 74 1.79 0.60 -8.62
CA ASP A 74 0.62 1.44 -8.36
C ASP A 74 -0.35 0.86 -7.33
N ALA A 75 -0.17 -0.41 -6.98
CA ALA A 75 -0.99 -1.01 -5.95
C ALA A 75 -0.54 -0.51 -4.57
N ARG A 76 -1.48 -0.36 -3.63
CA ARG A 76 -1.21 0.07 -2.25
C ARG A 76 -1.95 -0.83 -1.27
N MET A 77 -1.49 -0.86 -0.02
CA MET A 77 -2.17 -1.61 1.04
C MET A 77 -3.37 -0.80 1.52
N MET A 78 -4.58 -1.22 1.14
CA MET A 78 -5.84 -0.54 1.46
C MET A 78 -6.62 -1.30 2.53
N ARG A 79 -7.40 -0.57 3.33
CA ARG A 79 -8.28 -1.16 4.34
C ARG A 79 -9.60 -1.59 3.69
N THR A 80 -9.86 -2.90 3.66
CA THR A 80 -11.15 -3.45 3.18
C THR A 80 -11.96 -4.00 4.36
N PRO A 81 -13.28 -4.24 4.21
CA PRO A 81 -14.08 -4.91 5.24
C PRO A 81 -13.53 -6.29 5.65
N LYS A 82 -12.79 -6.96 4.77
CA LYS A 82 -12.14 -8.25 5.00
C LYS A 82 -10.68 -8.12 5.48
N GLY A 83 -10.27 -6.93 5.91
CA GLY A 83 -8.90 -6.63 6.36
C GLY A 83 -8.03 -5.92 5.31
N PRO A 84 -6.77 -5.61 5.64
CA PRO A 84 -5.85 -4.96 4.72
C PRO A 84 -5.54 -5.84 3.50
N ARG A 85 -5.63 -5.29 2.29
CA ARG A 85 -5.31 -5.97 1.04
C ARG A 85 -4.55 -5.05 0.10
N VAL A 86 -3.69 -5.62 -0.73
CA VAL A 86 -3.08 -4.88 -1.84
C VAL A 86 -4.15 -4.67 -2.90
N ALA A 87 -4.41 -3.41 -3.26
CA ALA A 87 -5.43 -3.01 -4.22
C ALA A 87 -5.04 -1.71 -4.90
N TYR A 88 -5.73 -1.38 -6.00
CA TYR A 88 -5.61 -0.10 -6.69
C TYR A 88 -6.71 0.84 -6.20
N ASN A 89 -6.36 2.11 -5.97
CA ASN A 89 -7.32 3.14 -5.69
C ASN A 89 -7.66 3.88 -7.00
N VAL A 90 -8.58 3.32 -7.78
CA VAL A 90 -9.02 3.94 -9.03
C VAL A 90 -10.18 4.88 -8.75
N GLN A 91 -10.06 6.12 -9.22
CA GLN A 91 -11.10 7.13 -9.17
C GLN A 91 -11.62 7.40 -10.57
N THR A 92 -12.91 7.69 -10.70
CA THR A 92 -13.54 7.89 -12.01
C THR A 92 -14.58 9.01 -11.91
N ALA A 93 -14.48 9.97 -12.81
CA ALA A 93 -15.47 11.02 -13.02
C ALA A 93 -16.34 10.64 -14.23
N VAL A 94 -17.66 10.69 -14.03
CA VAL A 94 -18.64 10.34 -15.07
C VAL A 94 -19.59 11.51 -15.32
N ASP A 95 -19.99 11.66 -16.57
CA ASP A 95 -21.07 12.55 -16.95
C ASP A 95 -22.41 11.98 -16.49
N ALA A 96 -23.21 12.79 -15.80
CA ALA A 96 -24.45 12.32 -15.18
C ALA A 96 -25.62 12.18 -16.16
N GLU A 97 -25.55 12.82 -17.33
CA GLU A 97 -26.62 12.79 -18.33
C GLU A 97 -26.45 11.62 -19.30
N HIS A 98 -25.23 11.41 -19.80
CA HIS A 98 -24.91 10.44 -20.84
C HIS A 98 -24.17 9.20 -20.30
N CYS A 99 -23.86 9.17 -18.99
CA CYS A 99 -23.11 8.09 -18.33
C CYS A 99 -21.74 7.81 -18.98
N LEU A 100 -21.10 8.84 -19.54
CA LEU A 100 -19.78 8.73 -20.16
C LEU A 100 -18.69 8.94 -19.12
N ILE A 101 -17.60 8.17 -19.21
CA ILE A 101 -16.41 8.39 -18.39
C ILE A 101 -15.67 9.60 -18.94
N LEU A 102 -15.56 10.65 -18.13
CA LEU A 102 -14.87 11.88 -18.49
C LEU A 102 -13.38 11.83 -18.12
N HIS A 103 -13.08 11.23 -16.98
CA HIS A 103 -11.71 11.11 -16.48
C HIS A 103 -11.59 9.91 -15.53
N HIS A 104 -10.42 9.30 -15.47
CA HIS A 104 -10.08 8.30 -14.48
C HIS A 104 -8.61 8.44 -14.10
N ASP A 105 -8.29 8.09 -12.86
CA ASP A 105 -6.92 8.11 -12.38
C ASP A 105 -6.69 7.03 -11.31
N VAL A 106 -5.46 6.51 -11.23
CA VAL A 106 -5.04 5.54 -10.22
C VAL A 106 -4.22 6.26 -9.17
N THR A 107 -4.80 6.44 -7.99
CA THR A 107 -4.19 7.23 -6.93
C THR A 107 -3.34 6.35 -6.02
N GLN A 108 -2.27 6.94 -5.49
CA GLN A 108 -1.36 6.25 -4.57
C GLN A 108 -1.80 6.41 -3.09
N ASP A 109 -2.94 7.06 -2.87
CA ASP A 109 -3.52 7.25 -1.55
C ASP A 109 -4.29 6.01 -1.09
N GLY A 110 -4.18 5.68 0.19
CA GLY A 110 -4.86 4.51 0.77
C GLY A 110 -6.38 4.68 0.97
N ASN A 111 -6.92 5.85 0.65
CA ASN A 111 -8.35 6.18 0.70
C ASN A 111 -8.71 7.28 -0.31
N ASP A 112 -9.99 7.57 -0.42
CA ASP A 112 -10.61 8.42 -1.43
C ASP A 112 -11.04 9.82 -0.93
N THR A 113 -10.83 10.11 0.37
CA THR A 113 -11.33 11.33 1.04
C THR A 113 -10.79 12.65 0.50
N GLN A 114 -9.71 12.62 -0.30
CA GLN A 114 -9.09 13.80 -0.91
C GLN A 114 -9.13 13.79 -2.44
N GLN A 115 -9.85 12.84 -3.04
CA GLN A 115 -9.82 12.63 -4.48
C GLN A 115 -10.90 13.40 -5.25
N LEU A 116 -11.86 14.02 -4.55
CA LEU A 116 -12.93 14.77 -5.21
C LEU A 116 -12.41 15.99 -5.97
N GLU A 117 -11.60 16.83 -5.32
CA GLU A 117 -11.05 18.05 -5.92
C GLU A 117 -10.18 17.77 -7.16
N PRO A 118 -9.18 16.86 -7.13
CA PRO A 118 -8.36 16.58 -8.31
C PRO A 118 -9.17 15.98 -9.47
N MET A 119 -10.10 15.06 -9.19
CA MET A 119 -10.97 14.48 -10.23
C MET A 119 -11.91 15.51 -10.86
N ALA A 120 -12.46 16.42 -10.05
CA ALA A 120 -13.30 17.51 -10.54
C ALA A 120 -12.52 18.47 -11.45
N LYS A 121 -11.30 18.85 -11.06
CA LYS A 121 -10.44 19.71 -11.88
C LYS A 121 -10.06 19.05 -13.20
N ALA A 122 -9.65 17.78 -13.17
CA ALA A 122 -9.33 17.04 -14.37
C ALA A 122 -10.55 16.91 -15.31
N ALA A 123 -11.72 16.58 -14.79
CA ALA A 123 -12.95 16.51 -15.58
C ALA A 123 -13.33 17.88 -16.19
N LYS A 124 -13.18 18.97 -15.43
CA LYS A 124 -13.44 20.34 -15.90
C LYS A 124 -12.50 20.72 -17.06
N GLU A 125 -11.24 20.35 -16.99
CA GLU A 125 -10.26 20.57 -18.06
C GLU A 125 -10.63 19.79 -19.33
N GLN A 126 -11.06 18.52 -19.19
CA GLN A 126 -11.52 17.71 -20.33
C GLN A 126 -12.76 18.30 -21.01
N LEU A 127 -13.70 18.83 -20.21
CA LEU A 127 -14.92 19.46 -20.72
C LEU A 127 -14.72 20.89 -21.23
N GLN A 128 -13.57 21.51 -20.94
CA GLN A 128 -13.26 22.91 -21.28
C GLN A 128 -14.32 23.91 -20.76
N GLN A 129 -14.92 23.63 -19.60
CA GLN A 129 -15.96 24.46 -19.00
C GLN A 129 -15.42 25.37 -17.88
N SER A 130 -16.01 26.55 -17.71
CA SER A 130 -15.66 27.49 -16.63
C SER A 130 -16.23 27.10 -15.28
N GLU A 131 -17.32 26.34 -15.24
CA GLU A 131 -18.00 25.88 -14.03
C GLU A 131 -18.41 24.41 -14.19
N LEU A 132 -18.40 23.68 -13.08
CA LEU A 132 -18.78 22.27 -13.03
C LEU A 132 -19.47 22.00 -11.69
N SER A 133 -20.70 21.48 -11.73
CA SER A 133 -21.33 20.92 -10.54
C SER A 133 -20.79 19.52 -10.31
N VAL A 134 -20.44 19.13 -9.09
CA VAL A 134 -19.92 17.79 -8.79
C VAL A 134 -20.72 17.15 -7.67
N THR A 135 -21.11 15.88 -7.85
CA THR A 135 -21.79 15.06 -6.84
C THR A 135 -20.92 13.86 -6.53
N ALA A 136 -20.68 13.60 -5.24
CA ALA A 136 -19.97 12.42 -4.76
C ALA A 136 -20.54 11.99 -3.41
N ASP A 137 -20.20 10.77 -3.00
CA ASP A 137 -20.53 10.30 -1.65
C ASP A 137 -19.80 11.12 -0.59
N ALA A 138 -20.39 11.22 0.60
CA ALA A 138 -19.84 12.02 1.70
C ALA A 138 -18.44 11.57 2.12
N SER A 139 -18.09 10.30 1.88
CA SER A 139 -16.77 9.74 2.15
C SER A 139 -15.66 10.32 1.28
N HIS A 140 -15.97 10.87 0.11
CA HIS A 140 -14.98 11.46 -0.82
C HIS A 140 -14.65 12.92 -0.51
N ALA A 141 -15.42 13.56 0.39
CA ALA A 141 -15.22 14.94 0.76
C ALA A 141 -14.12 15.07 1.84
N THR A 142 -13.26 16.09 1.68
CA THR A 142 -12.29 16.44 2.71
C THR A 142 -13.02 17.02 3.93
N PRO A 143 -12.74 16.58 5.18
CA PRO A 143 -13.43 17.10 6.36
C PRO A 143 -13.16 18.59 6.67
N THR A 144 -12.17 19.22 6.02
CA THR A 144 -11.61 20.51 6.45
C THR A 144 -11.50 21.60 5.40
N LYS A 145 -12.02 21.42 4.17
CA LYS A 145 -12.20 22.53 3.23
C LYS A 145 -13.67 22.68 2.88
N LYS A 146 -14.32 23.66 3.51
CA LYS A 146 -15.34 24.46 2.82
C LYS A 146 -14.58 25.56 2.08
N PRO A 147 -14.37 25.51 0.75
CA PRO A 147 -14.12 26.72 0.01
C PRO A 147 -15.37 27.60 0.10
N SER A 148 -15.15 28.88 0.35
CA SER A 148 -16.10 29.95 0.08
C SER A 148 -16.79 29.73 -1.27
N SER A 149 -18.12 29.90 -1.28
CA SER A 149 -19.10 29.60 -2.34
C SER A 149 -19.43 28.12 -2.55
N GLU A 150 -20.40 27.67 -1.74
CA GLU A 150 -21.43 26.66 -2.03
C GLU A 150 -21.00 25.27 -2.53
N TRP A 151 -20.59 24.42 -1.59
CA TRP A 151 -20.73 22.97 -1.73
C TRP A 151 -21.95 22.54 -0.92
N SER A 152 -23.11 22.53 -1.56
CA SER A 152 -24.34 22.03 -0.93
C SER A 152 -24.31 20.51 -0.94
N SER A 153 -24.19 19.91 0.25
CA SER A 153 -24.61 18.52 0.48
C SER A 153 -26.09 18.41 0.18
N ALA A 154 -26.41 18.12 -1.07
CA ALA A 154 -27.72 17.69 -1.49
C ALA A 154 -27.53 16.71 -2.64
N CYS A 155 -27.97 15.46 -2.42
CA CYS A 155 -28.08 14.44 -3.44
C CYS A 155 -28.95 15.00 -4.59
N ARG A 156 -28.30 15.52 -5.65
CA ARG A 156 -28.90 15.80 -6.96
C ARG A 156 -27.81 16.19 -7.98
N ARG A 157 -27.43 15.17 -8.76
CA ARG A 157 -27.12 15.20 -10.20
C ARG A 157 -26.33 16.42 -10.71
N ILE A 158 -25.07 16.20 -11.08
CA ILE A 158 -24.28 17.10 -11.91
C ILE A 158 -25.09 17.46 -13.17
N ARG A 159 -25.31 18.75 -13.41
CA ARG A 159 -25.82 19.26 -14.69
C ARG A 159 -24.76 20.20 -15.27
N LYS A 160 -24.68 20.21 -16.60
CA LYS A 160 -23.96 21.22 -17.38
C LYS A 160 -24.47 22.62 -17.11
#